data_AF-A0A2H6LNI7-F1
#
_entry.id   AF-A0A2H6LNI7-F1
#
_cell.length_a   1.000
_cell.length_b   1.000
_cell.length_c   1.000
_cell.angle_alpha   90.00
_cell.angle_beta   90.00
_cell.angle_gamma   90.00
#
_symmetry.space_group_name_H-M   'P 1'
#
loop_
_entity.id
_entity.type
_entity.pdbx_description
1 polymer ?
#
loop_
_entity_poly.entity_id
_entity_poly.type
_entity_poly.pdbx_seq_one_letter_code
_entity_poly.pdbx_strand_id
1 'polypeptide(L)'
;MIDDATKEIVRKRANYLCEYCHSPERISTTRFTVDHLIPKSIGGSDELNNLALACRRCNERRYNFVAGYDSETNAVVPLFNPRQQIWSEHFFWSADGKTIIGVTPVGRATCKRLDINDERYPEDDSIRSARSFWVNAGLHPPSEDPRAS
;
A
#
# COMPACT_ATOMS: atom_id res chain seq x y z
N MET A 1 -3.55 -0.17 -22.48
CA MET A 1 -2.29 0.27 -21.83
C MET A 1 -2.56 1.66 -21.31
N ILE A 2 -2.30 1.93 -20.02
CA ILE A 2 -2.51 3.28 -19.45
C ILE A 2 -1.47 4.23 -20.09
N ASP A 3 -1.91 5.36 -20.62
CA ASP A 3 -1.02 6.37 -21.20
C ASP A 3 -0.22 7.13 -20.12
N ASP A 4 0.85 7.81 -20.52
CA ASP A 4 1.76 8.46 -19.58
C ASP A 4 1.14 9.68 -18.87
N ALA A 5 0.20 10.38 -19.51
CA ALA A 5 -0.50 11.50 -18.88
C ALA A 5 -1.40 10.99 -17.73
N THR A 6 -2.13 9.90 -17.97
CA THR A 6 -2.94 9.22 -16.94
C THR A 6 -2.07 8.69 -15.80
N LYS A 7 -0.90 8.08 -16.10
CA LYS A 7 0.05 7.66 -15.05
C LYS A 7 0.52 8.82 -14.19
N GLU A 8 0.80 9.98 -14.80
CA GLU A 8 1.26 11.15 -14.06
C GLU A 8 0.15 11.77 -13.18
N ILE A 9 -1.11 11.78 -13.66
CA ILE A 9 -2.26 12.18 -12.84
C ILE A 9 -2.38 11.29 -11.59
N VAL A 10 -2.27 9.96 -11.77
CA VAL A 10 -2.30 8.99 -10.66
C VAL A 10 -1.16 9.24 -9.68
N ARG A 11 0.06 9.50 -10.16
CA ARG A 11 1.22 9.80 -9.29
C ARG A 11 1.03 11.06 -8.45
N LYS A 12 0.62 12.15 -9.09
CA LYS A 12 0.40 13.44 -8.40
C LYS A 12 -0.70 13.34 -7.36
N ARG A 13 -1.82 12.70 -7.68
CA ARG A 13 -2.92 12.46 -6.74
C ARG A 13 -2.46 11.66 -5.51
N ALA A 14 -1.60 10.66 -5.71
CA ALA A 14 -1.05 9.84 -4.64
C ALA A 14 0.12 10.50 -3.89
N ASN A 15 0.47 11.75 -4.19
CA ASN A 15 1.66 12.44 -3.67
C ASN A 15 2.96 11.63 -3.83
N TYR A 16 3.07 10.86 -4.92
CA TYR A 16 4.17 9.93 -5.18
C TYR A 16 4.41 8.90 -4.05
N LEU A 17 3.37 8.57 -3.28
CA LEU A 17 3.36 7.50 -2.28
C LEU A 17 2.61 6.28 -2.84
N CYS A 18 3.05 5.08 -2.47
CA CYS A 18 2.26 3.88 -2.71
C CYS A 18 0.95 4.00 -1.93
N GLU A 19 -0.20 3.93 -2.59
CA GLU A 19 -1.51 4.16 -1.95
C GLU A 19 -1.94 3.03 -0.99
N TYR A 20 -1.12 1.97 -0.86
CA TYR A 20 -1.31 0.89 0.10
C TYR A 20 -0.34 1.00 1.29
N CYS A 21 0.96 1.06 1.01
CA CYS A 21 2.00 1.00 2.05
C CYS A 21 2.65 2.34 2.38
N HIS A 22 2.21 3.43 1.73
CA HIS A 22 2.70 4.80 1.89
C HIS A 22 4.24 4.95 1.78
N SER A 23 4.90 3.98 1.16
CA SER A 23 6.33 4.09 0.81
C SER A 23 6.49 5.13 -0.29
N PRO A 24 7.44 6.06 -0.17
CA PRO A 24 7.69 7.08 -1.19
C PRO A 24 8.43 6.55 -2.42
N GLU A 25 7.97 6.92 -3.62
CA GLU A 25 8.58 6.52 -4.90
C GLU A 25 10.02 7.03 -5.01
N ARG A 26 10.29 8.26 -4.54
CA ARG A 26 11.60 8.94 -4.67
C ARG A 26 12.80 8.24 -4.03
N ILE A 27 12.57 7.36 -3.03
CA ILE A 27 13.62 6.57 -2.36
C ILE A 27 13.43 5.07 -2.57
N SER A 28 12.53 4.69 -3.47
CA SER A 28 12.34 3.31 -3.88
C SER A 28 13.28 2.98 -5.04
N THR A 29 13.78 1.74 -5.08
CA THR A 29 14.72 1.28 -6.12
C THR A 29 14.09 1.16 -7.51
N THR A 30 12.76 1.17 -7.59
CA THR A 30 11.99 1.05 -8.84
C THR A 30 10.88 2.08 -8.85
N ARG A 31 10.54 2.58 -10.05
CA ARG A 31 9.35 3.41 -10.25
C ARG A 31 8.09 2.62 -9.91
N PHE A 32 7.10 3.31 -9.36
CA PHE A 32 5.83 2.72 -9.05
C PHE A 32 5.00 2.55 -10.32
N THR A 33 4.10 1.58 -10.24
CA THR A 33 3.21 1.18 -11.32
C THR A 33 1.78 1.58 -10.99
N VAL A 34 0.95 1.73 -12.02
CA VAL A 34 -0.49 1.91 -11.86
C VAL A 34 -1.15 0.55 -11.70
N ASP A 35 -1.88 0.38 -10.62
CA ASP A 35 -2.66 -0.80 -10.27
C ASP A 35 -4.16 -0.54 -10.50
N HIS A 36 -4.90 -1.58 -10.85
CA HIS A 36 -6.34 -1.56 -11.11
C HIS A 36 -7.10 -2.12 -9.91
N LEU A 37 -7.87 -1.28 -9.22
CA LEU A 37 -8.64 -1.62 -8.02
C LEU A 37 -9.68 -2.72 -8.27
N ILE A 38 -10.33 -2.67 -9.42
CA ILE A 38 -10.99 -3.81 -10.04
C ILE A 38 -10.04 -4.28 -11.14
N PRO A 39 -9.43 -5.48 -11.04
CA PRO A 39 -8.49 -5.97 -12.03
C PRO A 39 -9.10 -6.08 -13.43
N LYS A 40 -8.29 -5.84 -14.46
CA LYS A 40 -8.69 -5.99 -15.87
C LYS A 40 -9.22 -7.39 -16.18
N SER A 41 -8.64 -8.42 -15.56
CA SER A 41 -9.04 -9.82 -15.75
C SER A 41 -10.48 -10.12 -15.32
N ILE A 42 -11.10 -9.25 -14.50
CA ILE A 42 -12.49 -9.39 -14.05
C ILE A 42 -13.36 -8.19 -14.46
N GLY A 43 -12.95 -7.45 -15.50
CA GLY A 43 -13.76 -6.39 -16.11
C GLY A 43 -13.47 -4.97 -15.63
N GLY A 44 -12.35 -4.73 -14.95
CA GLY A 44 -11.94 -3.39 -14.52
C GLY A 44 -11.72 -2.40 -15.67
N SER A 45 -12.05 -1.13 -15.45
CA SER A 45 -11.83 -0.04 -16.40
C SER A 45 -10.45 0.61 -16.26
N ASP A 46 -10.03 1.39 -17.26
CA ASP A 46 -8.83 2.25 -17.17
C ASP A 46 -9.16 3.65 -16.62
N GLU A 47 -10.37 3.85 -16.08
CA GLU A 47 -10.83 5.12 -15.53
C GLU A 47 -10.07 5.48 -14.24
N LEU A 48 -9.82 6.77 -14.02
CA LEU A 48 -9.04 7.26 -12.88
C LEU A 48 -9.55 6.80 -11.50
N ASN A 49 -10.85 6.56 -11.38
CA ASN A 49 -11.49 6.04 -10.16
C ASN A 49 -11.26 4.54 -9.91
N ASN A 50 -10.68 3.83 -10.87
CA ASN A 50 -10.27 2.43 -10.76
C ASN A 50 -8.74 2.28 -10.68
N LEU A 51 -7.99 3.37 -10.69
CA LEU A 51 -6.52 3.34 -10.71
C LEU A 51 -5.94 3.77 -9.36
N ALA A 52 -4.89 3.07 -8.92
CA ALA A 52 -4.09 3.40 -7.75
C ALA A 52 -2.59 3.39 -8.07
N LEU A 53 -1.80 4.25 -7.43
CA LEU A 53 -0.34 4.17 -7.48
C LEU A 53 0.14 3.08 -6.52
N ALA A 54 0.91 2.12 -7.01
CA ALA A 54 1.38 1.00 -6.21
C ALA A 54 2.88 0.75 -6.42
N CYS A 55 3.61 0.56 -5.32
CA CYS A 55 4.96 0.03 -5.39
C CYS A 55 4.93 -1.40 -5.93
N ARG A 56 6.06 -1.85 -6.52
CA ARG A 56 6.17 -3.18 -7.13
C ARG A 56 5.69 -4.30 -6.20
N ARG A 57 6.12 -4.31 -4.94
CA ARG A 57 5.73 -5.33 -3.94
C ARG A 57 4.22 -5.37 -3.69
N CYS A 58 3.58 -4.21 -3.49
CA CYS A 58 2.15 -4.15 -3.23
C CYS A 58 1.35 -4.57 -4.48
N ASN A 59 1.74 -4.08 -5.66
CA ASN A 59 1.06 -4.40 -6.90
C ASN A 59 1.14 -5.90 -7.23
N GLU A 60 2.34 -6.47 -7.24
CA GLU A 60 2.55 -7.90 -7.53
C GLU A 60 1.82 -8.81 -6.54
N ARG A 61 1.81 -8.46 -5.25
CA ARG A 61 1.14 -9.28 -4.24
C ARG A 61 -0.36 -9.13 -4.29
N ARG A 62 -0.89 -7.94 -4.54
CA ARG A 62 -2.32 -7.74 -4.76
C ARG A 62 -2.80 -8.52 -5.97
N TYR A 63 -2.05 -8.46 -7.08
CA TYR A 63 -2.34 -9.17 -8.32
C TYR A 63 -3.79 -8.92 -8.78
N ASN A 64 -4.59 -9.96 -8.97
CA ASN A 64 -6.00 -9.88 -9.34
C ASN A 64 -6.96 -10.03 -8.15
N PHE A 65 -6.49 -9.89 -6.91
CA PHE A 65 -7.31 -10.08 -5.72
C PHE A 65 -8.00 -8.77 -5.33
N VAL A 66 -9.29 -8.87 -5.04
CA VAL A 66 -10.12 -7.75 -4.54
C VAL A 66 -10.52 -7.94 -3.08
N ALA A 67 -10.21 -9.11 -2.50
CA ALA A 67 -10.51 -9.46 -1.13
C ALA A 67 -9.35 -10.24 -0.49
N GLY A 68 -9.32 -10.27 0.84
CA GLY A 68 -8.36 -11.01 1.65
C GLY A 68 -8.98 -11.51 2.95
N TYR A 69 -8.24 -12.33 3.68
CA TYR A 69 -8.67 -12.82 4.99
C TYR A 69 -8.28 -11.83 6.08
N ASP A 70 -9.25 -11.39 6.88
CA ASP A 70 -8.96 -10.73 8.16
C ASP A 70 -8.25 -11.73 9.10
N SER A 71 -7.10 -11.33 9.64
CA SER A 71 -6.28 -12.19 10.50
C SER A 71 -6.92 -12.49 11.86
N GLU A 72 -7.84 -11.65 12.34
CA GLU A 72 -8.50 -11.87 13.63
C GLU A 72 -9.76 -12.73 13.50
N THR A 73 -10.61 -12.41 12.53
CA THR A 73 -11.93 -13.05 12.40
C THR A 73 -11.96 -14.20 11.39
N ASN A 74 -10.92 -14.35 10.56
CA ASN A 74 -10.87 -15.21 9.38
C ASN A 74 -11.96 -14.93 8.32
N ALA A 75 -12.72 -13.84 8.46
CA ALA A 75 -13.68 -13.43 7.45
C ALA A 75 -12.96 -12.98 6.17
N VAL A 76 -13.56 -13.30 5.02
CA VAL A 76 -13.14 -12.72 3.74
C VAL A 76 -13.75 -11.35 3.62
N VAL A 77 -12.91 -10.32 3.55
CA VAL A 77 -13.32 -8.91 3.45
C VAL A 77 -12.65 -8.24 2.25
N PRO A 78 -13.22 -7.15 1.70
CA PRO A 78 -12.57 -6.38 0.63
C PRO A 78 -11.17 -5.91 1.04
N LEU A 79 -10.26 -5.83 0.07
CA LEU A 79 -8.99 -5.14 0.26
C LEU A 79 -9.21 -3.62 0.26
N PHE A 80 -8.30 -2.90 0.88
CA PHE A 80 -8.35 -1.44 0.96
C PHE A 80 -8.44 -0.80 -0.42
N ASN A 81 -9.37 0.15 -0.54
CA ASN A 81 -9.62 0.93 -1.74
C ASN A 81 -9.38 2.43 -1.48
N PRO A 82 -8.25 3.01 -1.94
CA PRO A 82 -7.92 4.42 -1.73
C PRO A 82 -8.84 5.42 -2.47
N ARG A 83 -9.79 4.92 -3.27
CA ARG A 83 -10.83 5.74 -3.92
C ARG A 83 -12.13 5.80 -3.12
N GLN A 84 -12.28 4.94 -2.13
CA GLN A 84 -13.50 4.80 -1.33
C GLN A 84 -13.25 4.93 0.18
N GLN A 85 -11.99 4.83 0.62
CA GLN A 85 -11.62 4.70 2.02
C GLN A 85 -10.47 5.64 2.37
N ILE A 86 -10.43 6.10 3.62
CA ILE A 86 -9.39 6.99 4.14
C ILE A 86 -8.30 6.13 4.79
N TRP A 87 -7.04 6.29 4.38
CA TRP A 87 -5.95 5.43 4.85
C TRP A 87 -5.80 5.42 6.38
N SER A 88 -5.87 6.60 7.01
CA SER A 88 -5.73 6.77 8.46
C SER A 88 -6.86 6.17 9.31
N GLU A 89 -7.97 5.77 8.69
CA GLU A 89 -9.05 5.02 9.38
C GLU A 89 -8.75 3.52 9.44
N HIS A 90 -7.90 3.02 8.55
CA HIS A 90 -7.62 1.60 8.40
C HIS A 90 -6.22 1.21 8.89
N PHE A 91 -5.28 2.15 8.91
CA PHE A 91 -3.88 1.88 9.15
C PHE A 91 -3.22 2.91 10.07
N PHE A 92 -2.24 2.42 10.84
CA PHE A 92 -1.29 3.22 11.61
C PHE A 92 0.12 2.76 11.27
N TRP A 93 1.10 3.66 11.34
CA TRP A 93 2.50 3.25 11.49
C TRP A 93 2.78 2.84 12.93
N SER A 94 3.67 1.88 13.14
CA SER A 94 4.26 1.62 14.45
C SER A 94 4.95 2.88 14.99
N ALA A 95 5.14 2.97 16.31
CA ALA A 95 5.82 4.10 16.94
C ALA A 95 7.23 4.35 16.33
N ASP A 96 7.94 3.27 15.97
CA ASP A 96 9.25 3.32 15.31
C ASP A 96 9.19 3.52 13.79
N GLY A 97 8.00 3.60 13.20
CA GLY A 97 7.78 3.90 11.78
C GLY A 97 8.17 2.78 10.82
N LYS A 98 8.42 1.55 11.29
CA LYS A 98 8.90 0.44 10.44
C LYS A 98 7.79 -0.48 9.94
N THR A 99 6.67 -0.57 10.64
CA THR A 99 5.56 -1.47 10.29
C THR A 99 4.24 -0.71 10.18
N ILE A 100 3.35 -1.23 9.35
CA ILE A 100 1.97 -0.77 9.22
C ILE A 100 1.08 -1.74 9.99
N ILE A 101 0.27 -1.20 10.87
CA ILE A 101 -0.70 -1.89 11.71
C ILE A 101 -2.08 -1.67 11.10
N GLY A 102 -2.73 -2.75 10.68
CA GLY A 102 -4.14 -2.70 10.25
C GLY A 102 -5.05 -2.69 11.48
N VAL A 103 -5.88 -1.66 11.64
CA VAL A 103 -6.74 -1.48 12.83
C VAL A 103 -8.23 -1.79 12.57
N THR A 104 -8.54 -2.20 11.34
CA THR A 104 -9.87 -2.63 10.91
C THR A 104 -9.76 -3.98 10.20
N PRO A 105 -10.87 -4.73 10.01
CA PRO A 105 -10.85 -5.96 9.22
C PRO A 105 -10.25 -5.76 7.82
N VAL A 106 -10.62 -4.67 7.11
CA VAL A 106 -10.07 -4.32 5.80
C VAL A 106 -8.58 -4.04 5.88
N GLY A 107 -8.13 -3.27 6.89
CA GLY A 107 -6.72 -2.95 7.09
C GLY A 107 -5.88 -4.21 7.33
N ARG A 108 -6.31 -5.07 8.24
CA ARG A 108 -5.62 -6.34 8.55
C ARG A 108 -5.59 -7.28 7.36
N ALA A 109 -6.72 -7.44 6.67
CA ALA A 109 -6.78 -8.25 5.45
C ALA A 109 -5.85 -7.72 4.36
N THR A 110 -5.75 -6.40 4.21
CA THR A 110 -4.84 -5.76 3.26
C THR A 110 -3.38 -5.98 3.65
N CYS A 111 -3.00 -5.73 4.90
CA CYS A 111 -1.65 -5.97 5.41
C CYS A 111 -1.23 -7.43 5.17
N LYS A 112 -2.10 -8.39 5.47
CA LYS A 112 -1.85 -9.82 5.27
C LYS A 112 -1.76 -10.19 3.79
N ARG A 113 -2.72 -9.75 2.96
CA ARG A 113 -2.77 -10.12 1.53
C ARG A 113 -1.59 -9.53 0.76
N LEU A 114 -1.26 -8.27 1.00
CA LEU A 114 -0.16 -7.57 0.32
C LEU A 114 1.19 -7.78 1.04
N ASP A 115 1.19 -8.43 2.20
CA ASP A 115 2.38 -8.63 3.04
C ASP A 115 3.16 -7.31 3.20
N ILE A 116 2.44 -6.24 3.53
CA ILE A 116 2.94 -4.86 3.48
C ILE A 116 4.22 -4.68 4.32
N ASN A 117 4.30 -5.42 5.42
CA ASN A 117 5.42 -5.42 6.34
C ASN A 117 6.54 -6.39 5.97
N ASP A 118 6.37 -7.26 4.96
CA ASP A 118 7.36 -8.24 4.55
C ASP A 118 7.68 -9.29 5.62
N GLU A 119 6.66 -9.82 6.27
CA GLU A 119 6.78 -10.74 7.41
C GLU A 119 7.20 -12.15 6.99
N ARG A 120 7.31 -12.40 5.69
CA ARG A 120 7.89 -13.65 5.14
C ARG A 120 9.40 -13.75 5.31
N TYR A 121 10.09 -12.64 5.53
CA TYR A 121 11.54 -12.57 5.68
C TYR A 121 11.92 -12.03 7.07
N PRO A 122 13.12 -12.36 7.58
CA PRO A 122 13.69 -11.76 8.78
C PRO A 122 13.68 -10.22 8.70
N GLU A 123 13.53 -9.53 9.83
CA GLU A 123 13.38 -8.07 9.84
C GLU A 123 14.53 -7.32 9.15
N ASP A 124 15.76 -7.78 9.38
CA ASP A 124 17.01 -7.23 8.85
C ASP A 124 17.19 -7.48 7.34
N ASP A 125 16.48 -8.45 6.77
CA ASP A 125 16.46 -8.79 5.34
C ASP A 125 15.07 -8.56 4.72
N SER A 126 14.42 -7.45 5.09
CA SER A 126 13.07 -7.13 4.64
C SER A 126 12.86 -5.63 4.45
N ILE A 127 11.67 -5.23 3.97
CA ILE A 127 11.33 -3.80 3.88
C ILE A 127 11.46 -3.05 5.21
N ARG A 128 11.35 -3.76 6.36
CA ARG A 128 11.48 -3.16 7.70
C ARG A 128 12.90 -2.63 7.91
N SER A 129 13.92 -3.33 7.41
CA SER A 129 15.31 -2.89 7.39
C SER A 129 15.48 -1.58 6.60
N ALA A 130 14.94 -1.51 5.37
CA ALA A 130 14.97 -0.30 4.56
C ALA A 130 14.23 0.88 5.23
N ARG A 131 13.04 0.63 5.79
CA ARG A 131 12.27 1.64 6.54
C ARG A 131 13.05 2.17 7.74
N SER A 132 13.81 1.33 8.45
CA SER A 132 14.69 1.75 9.54
C SER A 132 15.68 2.84 9.09
N PHE A 133 16.36 2.64 7.96
CA PHE A 133 17.26 3.65 7.38
C PHE A 133 16.50 4.92 6.96
N TRP A 134 15.31 4.77 6.39
CA TRP A 134 14.51 5.92 5.95
C TRP A 134 13.96 6.75 7.12
N VAL A 135 13.59 6.09 8.22
CA VAL A 135 13.17 6.73 9.48
C VAL A 135 14.34 7.53 10.06
N ASN A 136 15.53 6.91 10.16
CA ASN A 136 16.73 7.60 10.65
C ASN A 136 17.12 8.81 9.79
N ALA A 137 16.84 8.76 8.48
CA ALA A 137 17.06 9.87 7.56
C ALA A 137 15.92 10.91 7.54
N GLY A 138 14.85 10.74 8.32
CA GLY A 138 13.69 11.64 8.35
C GLY A 138 12.85 11.63 7.07
N LEU A 139 12.92 10.57 6.27
CA LEU A 139 12.25 10.45 4.97
C LEU A 139 10.96 9.61 5.03
N HIS A 140 10.71 8.96 6.18
CA HIS A 140 9.62 8.01 6.38
C HIS A 140 9.26 7.90 7.88
N PRO A 141 8.02 7.51 8.23
CA PRO A 141 6.81 7.58 7.40
C PRO A 141 6.40 9.02 7.05
N PRO A 142 5.46 9.22 6.11
CA PRO A 142 4.86 10.53 5.84
C PRO A 142 4.38 11.22 7.14
N SER A 143 4.56 12.54 7.24
CA SER A 143 4.23 13.31 8.46
C SER A 143 2.75 13.29 8.82
N GLU A 144 1.89 13.24 7.81
CA GLU A 144 0.44 13.24 7.96
C GLU A 144 -0.13 11.86 8.33
N ASP A 145 0.66 10.79 8.21
CA ASP A 145 0.18 9.46 8.54
C ASP A 145 0.15 9.25 10.06
N PRO A 146 -0.93 8.68 10.60
CA PRO A 146 -1.02 8.42 12.04
C PRO A 146 0.02 7.39 12.49
N ARG A 147 0.57 7.61 13.69
CA ARG A 147 1.47 6.68 14.37
C ARG A 147 0.84 6.15 15.65
N ALA A 148 1.07 4.88 15.96
CA ALA A 148 0.77 4.32 17.25
C ALA A 148 1.55 5.07 18.34
N SER A 149 0.89 5.35 19.46
CA SER A 149 1.48 5.97 20.64
C SER A 149 2.51 5.07 21.32
#